data_AF-A0A382RYH6-F1
#
_entry.id   AF-A0A382RYH6-F1
#
_cell.length_a   1.000
_cell.length_b   1.000
_cell.length_c   1.000
_cell.angle_alpha   90.00
_cell.angle_beta   90.00
_cell.angle_gamma   90.00
#
_symmetry.space_group_name_H-M   'P 1'
#
loop_
_entity.id
_entity.type
_entity.pdbx_description
1 polymer ?
#
loop_
_entity_poly.entity_id
_entity_poly.type
_entity_poly.pdbx_seq_one_letter_code
_entity_poly.pdbx_strand_id
1 'polypeptide(L)'
;MPNVDLLRMTISELAPKIQNREISPLELTEAALAEADRLQPTLNSFITILHDQAMEQARESEGALSRGDYRGPLHGIPIGLKDNLATGGITTTVGSKVLANHVPEEDAEVVVRCRNAGAIFIGKENLEEFAAGATSNNPHYGAVHNPWGVDHIPGGSSGGGGANVAAGVTFASLGTDLGGSVRLPGTFCGVVGLKQSY
;
A
#
# COMPACT_ATOMS: atom_id res chain seq x y z
N MET A 1 -7.96 -17.00 -13.43
CA MET A 1 -7.38 -16.65 -12.12
C MET A 1 -6.40 -15.52 -12.36
N PRO A 2 -6.31 -14.53 -11.46
CA PRO A 2 -5.36 -13.41 -11.59
C PRO A 2 -3.93 -13.91 -11.75
N ASN A 3 -3.13 -13.25 -12.59
CA ASN A 3 -1.75 -13.63 -12.86
C ASN A 3 -0.82 -13.09 -11.76
N VAL A 4 -0.72 -13.81 -10.65
CA VAL A 4 0.11 -13.40 -9.49
C VAL A 4 1.62 -13.43 -9.77
N ASP A 5 2.08 -14.06 -10.86
CA ASP A 5 3.51 -14.04 -11.22
C ASP A 5 3.98 -12.62 -11.56
N LEU A 6 3.08 -11.72 -11.97
CA LEU A 6 3.38 -10.30 -12.21
C LEU A 6 3.87 -9.60 -10.93
N LEU A 7 3.43 -10.04 -9.76
CA LEU A 7 3.78 -9.45 -8.47
C LEU A 7 5.22 -9.70 -8.04
N ARG A 8 5.94 -10.60 -8.74
CA ARG A 8 7.35 -10.87 -8.48
C ARG A 8 8.30 -9.90 -9.19
N MET A 9 7.77 -9.08 -10.10
CA MET A 9 8.56 -8.10 -10.84
C MET A 9 8.82 -6.86 -9.99
N THR A 10 9.88 -6.14 -10.31
CA THR A 10 10.17 -4.83 -9.73
C THR A 10 9.43 -3.72 -10.47
N ILE A 11 9.25 -2.56 -9.81
CA ILE A 11 8.71 -1.35 -10.47
C ILE A 11 9.51 -0.99 -11.72
N SER A 12 10.84 -1.13 -11.67
CA SER A 12 11.72 -0.87 -12.83
C SER A 12 11.51 -1.81 -14.00
N GLU A 13 11.03 -3.04 -13.76
CA GLU A 13 10.69 -3.99 -14.83
C GLU A 13 9.26 -3.80 -15.33
N LEU A 14 8.33 -3.42 -14.46
CA LEU A 14 6.92 -3.21 -14.80
C LEU A 14 6.68 -1.90 -15.55
N ALA A 15 7.30 -0.80 -15.12
CA ALA A 15 7.13 0.52 -15.72
C ALA A 15 7.29 0.53 -17.26
N PRO A 16 8.39 0.02 -17.86
CA PRO A 16 8.52 -0.03 -19.31
C PRO A 16 7.49 -0.95 -19.98
N LYS A 17 7.10 -2.05 -19.32
CA LYS A 17 6.11 -2.99 -19.85
C LYS A 17 4.71 -2.40 -19.87
N ILE A 18 4.34 -1.66 -18.82
CA ILE A 18 3.10 -0.90 -18.78
C ILE A 18 3.14 0.19 -19.85
N GLN A 19 4.22 0.96 -19.95
CA GLN A 19 4.35 2.01 -20.97
C GLN A 19 4.17 1.45 -22.40
N ASN A 20 4.75 0.27 -22.67
CA ASN A 20 4.65 -0.41 -23.97
C ASN A 20 3.35 -1.19 -24.17
N ARG A 21 2.43 -1.17 -23.18
CA ARG A 21 1.17 -1.96 -23.18
C ARG A 21 1.39 -3.46 -23.28
N GLU A 22 2.55 -3.94 -22.83
CA GLU A 22 2.84 -5.38 -22.65
C GLU A 22 2.16 -5.93 -21.39
N ILE A 23 1.97 -5.07 -20.38
CA ILE A 23 1.23 -5.36 -19.15
C ILE A 23 0.16 -4.29 -18.96
N SER A 24 -1.06 -4.72 -18.62
CA SER A 24 -2.17 -3.82 -18.29
C SER A 24 -2.11 -3.38 -16.82
N PRO A 25 -2.35 -2.09 -16.51
CA PRO A 25 -2.60 -1.66 -15.13
C PRO A 25 -3.77 -2.41 -14.47
N LEU A 26 -4.77 -2.82 -15.27
CA LEU A 26 -5.94 -3.54 -14.81
C LEU A 26 -5.56 -4.95 -14.32
N GLU A 27 -4.86 -5.73 -15.16
CA GLU A 27 -4.45 -7.09 -14.79
C GLU A 27 -3.50 -7.09 -13.57
N LEU A 28 -2.63 -6.08 -13.48
CA LEU A 28 -1.70 -5.93 -12.37
C LEU A 28 -2.43 -5.60 -11.05
N THR A 29 -3.45 -4.75 -11.13
CA THR A 29 -4.28 -4.38 -9.98
C THR A 29 -5.17 -5.54 -9.53
N GLU A 30 -5.74 -6.31 -10.45
CA GLU A 30 -6.49 -7.53 -10.16
C GLU A 30 -5.62 -8.56 -9.43
N ALA A 31 -4.37 -8.73 -9.88
CA ALA A 31 -3.41 -9.61 -9.19
C ALA A 31 -3.11 -9.13 -7.77
N ALA A 32 -2.85 -7.83 -7.58
CA ALA A 32 -2.54 -7.26 -6.27
C ALA A 32 -3.73 -7.36 -5.29
N LEU A 33 -4.95 -7.06 -5.74
CA LEU A 33 -6.16 -7.19 -4.91
C LEU A 33 -6.44 -8.65 -4.53
N ALA A 34 -6.26 -9.58 -5.47
CA ALA A 34 -6.44 -11.00 -5.18
C ALA A 34 -5.42 -11.52 -4.16
N GLU A 35 -4.18 -11.04 -4.24
CA GLU A 35 -3.14 -11.38 -3.26
C GLU A 35 -3.40 -10.73 -1.90
N ALA A 36 -3.91 -9.49 -1.88
CA ALA A 36 -4.38 -8.83 -0.67
C ALA A 36 -5.48 -9.66 0.01
N ASP A 37 -6.51 -10.07 -0.72
CA ASP A 37 -7.60 -10.92 -0.18
C ASP A 37 -7.10 -12.26 0.36
N ARG A 38 -6.16 -12.88 -0.36
CA ARG A 38 -5.60 -14.18 0.02
C ARG A 38 -4.82 -14.09 1.33
N LEU A 39 -4.05 -13.01 1.51
CA LEU A 39 -3.13 -12.87 2.65
C LEU A 39 -3.72 -12.10 3.83
N GLN A 40 -4.74 -11.26 3.62
CA GLN A 40 -5.35 -10.45 4.66
C GLN A 40 -5.81 -11.27 5.89
N PRO A 41 -6.46 -12.45 5.76
CA PRO A 41 -6.83 -13.27 6.92
C PRO A 41 -5.63 -13.77 7.74
N THR A 42 -4.43 -13.80 7.14
CA THR A 42 -3.21 -14.29 7.80
C THR A 42 -2.34 -13.15 8.32
N LEU A 43 -2.20 -12.07 7.55
CA LEU A 43 -1.29 -10.96 7.85
C LEU A 43 -1.99 -9.78 8.54
N ASN A 44 -3.29 -9.61 8.32
CA ASN A 44 -4.08 -8.48 8.82
C ASN A 44 -3.40 -7.12 8.53
N SER A 45 -2.85 -6.97 7.33
CA SER A 45 -1.97 -5.88 6.92
C SER A 45 -2.73 -4.63 6.44
N PHE A 46 -4.03 -4.74 6.17
CA PHE A 46 -4.91 -3.61 5.86
C PHE A 46 -5.96 -3.37 6.94
N ILE A 47 -6.33 -2.10 7.14
CA ILE A 47 -7.60 -1.71 7.80
C ILE A 47 -8.72 -1.63 6.76
N THR A 48 -8.42 -1.18 5.55
CA THR A 48 -9.39 -1.06 4.46
C THR A 48 -8.74 -1.41 3.14
N ILE A 49 -9.28 -2.39 2.42
CA ILE A 49 -8.90 -2.71 1.04
C ILE A 49 -9.86 -1.97 0.11
N LEU A 50 -9.32 -1.29 -0.91
CA LEU A 50 -10.05 -0.36 -1.78
C LEU A 50 -10.40 -1.01 -3.12
N HIS A 51 -11.14 -2.12 -3.12
CA HIS A 51 -11.42 -2.90 -4.33
C HIS A 51 -11.95 -2.06 -5.50
N ASP A 52 -13.05 -1.34 -5.27
CA ASP A 52 -13.72 -0.58 -6.32
C ASP A 52 -12.88 0.60 -6.77
N GLN A 53 -12.31 1.36 -5.81
CA GLN A 53 -11.49 2.52 -6.13
C GLN A 53 -10.18 2.12 -6.82
N ALA A 54 -9.53 1.02 -6.43
CA ALA A 54 -8.30 0.54 -7.05
C ALA A 54 -8.56 0.12 -8.50
N MET A 55 -9.65 -0.62 -8.73
CA MET A 55 -10.05 -1.02 -10.09
C MET A 55 -10.42 0.18 -10.96
N GLU A 56 -11.08 1.20 -10.39
CA GLU A 56 -11.37 2.42 -11.13
C GLU A 56 -10.10 3.19 -11.50
N GLN A 57 -9.19 3.38 -10.55
CA GLN A 57 -7.86 3.95 -10.81
C GLN A 57 -7.10 3.17 -11.89
N ALA A 58 -7.23 1.85 -11.93
CA ALA A 58 -6.60 1.02 -12.96
C ALA A 58 -7.18 1.28 -14.36
N ARG A 59 -8.52 1.41 -14.49
CA ARG A 59 -9.18 1.76 -15.75
C ARG A 59 -8.81 3.17 -16.21
N GLU A 60 -8.74 4.13 -15.29
CA GLU A 60 -8.28 5.48 -15.58
C GLU A 60 -6.82 5.49 -16.09
N SER A 61 -5.96 4.71 -15.45
CA SER A 61 -4.55 4.54 -15.82
C SER A 61 -4.39 3.93 -17.22
N GLU A 62 -5.15 2.88 -17.54
CA GLU A 62 -5.17 2.26 -18.86
C GLU A 62 -5.74 3.19 -19.95
N GLY A 63 -6.78 3.95 -19.61
CA GLY A 63 -7.33 4.98 -20.48
C GLY A 63 -6.34 6.12 -20.75
N ALA A 64 -5.61 6.58 -19.73
CA ALA A 64 -4.55 7.58 -19.88
C ALA A 64 -3.42 7.07 -20.79
N LEU A 65 -2.98 5.83 -20.58
CA LEU A 65 -1.99 5.17 -21.42
C LEU A 65 -2.46 5.06 -22.88
N SER A 66 -3.74 4.78 -23.11
CA SER A 66 -4.36 4.74 -24.45
C SER A 66 -4.28 6.08 -25.18
N ARG A 67 -4.36 7.19 -24.44
CA ARG A 67 -4.24 8.57 -24.95
C ARG A 67 -2.79 9.09 -25.05
N GLY A 68 -1.80 8.28 -24.64
CA GLY A 68 -0.39 8.68 -24.60
C GLY A 68 0.00 9.51 -23.38
N ASP A 69 -0.86 9.58 -22.36
CA ASP A 69 -0.62 10.29 -21.08
C ASP A 69 0.05 9.34 -20.07
N TYR A 70 1.28 8.92 -20.36
CA TYR A 70 2.09 8.13 -19.42
C TYR A 70 2.78 9.04 -18.40
N ARG A 71 2.50 8.81 -17.11
CA ARG A 71 2.88 9.71 -16.01
C ARG A 71 4.21 9.36 -15.33
N GLY A 72 4.93 8.38 -15.87
CA GLY A 72 6.24 7.95 -15.38
C GLY A 72 6.19 6.61 -14.63
N PRO A 73 7.25 6.25 -13.88
CA PRO A 73 7.46 4.88 -13.40
C PRO A 73 6.41 4.33 -12.44
N LEU A 74 5.59 5.18 -11.82
CA LEU A 74 4.49 4.75 -10.94
C LEU A 74 3.15 4.62 -11.66
N HIS A 75 3.08 4.95 -12.95
CA HIS A 75 1.84 4.90 -13.72
C HIS A 75 1.31 3.47 -13.77
N GLY A 76 0.15 3.23 -13.15
CA GLY A 76 -0.48 1.92 -13.07
C GLY A 76 0.13 0.96 -12.04
N ILE A 77 1.02 1.43 -11.16
CA ILE A 77 1.67 0.58 -10.16
C ILE A 77 0.84 0.53 -8.86
N PRO A 78 0.46 -0.68 -8.38
CA PRO A 78 -0.15 -0.89 -7.07
C PRO A 78 0.75 -0.50 -5.90
N ILE A 79 0.27 0.40 -5.03
CA ILE A 79 0.95 0.78 -3.78
C ILE A 79 -0.01 0.78 -2.59
N GLY A 80 0.54 0.66 -1.38
CA GLY A 80 -0.20 0.79 -0.13
C GLY A 80 0.02 2.16 0.54
N LEU A 81 -0.97 2.60 1.31
CA LEU A 81 -0.91 3.84 2.09
C LEU A 81 -1.16 3.54 3.56
N LYS A 82 -0.23 3.88 4.45
CA LYS A 82 -0.48 3.80 5.89
C LYS A 82 -1.73 4.58 6.28
N ASP A 83 -2.57 4.01 7.15
CA ASP A 83 -3.86 4.60 7.52
C ASP A 83 -3.79 5.89 8.37
N ASN A 84 -2.60 6.46 8.53
CA ASN A 84 -2.43 7.81 9.07
C ASN A 84 -2.06 8.87 8.02
N LEU A 85 -2.13 8.52 6.73
CA LEU A 85 -2.03 9.45 5.63
C LEU A 85 -3.45 9.87 5.22
N ALA A 86 -3.74 11.16 5.25
CA ALA A 86 -5.03 11.68 4.79
C ALA A 86 -5.22 11.33 3.30
N THR A 87 -6.39 10.81 2.96
CA THR A 87 -6.76 10.41 1.60
C THR A 87 -8.18 10.88 1.37
N GLY A 88 -8.36 11.89 0.52
CA GLY A 88 -9.64 12.56 0.27
C GLY A 88 -10.71 11.54 -0.15
N GLY A 89 -11.84 11.56 0.55
CA GLY A 89 -12.97 10.66 0.27
C GLY A 89 -12.76 9.19 0.68
N ILE A 90 -11.65 8.85 1.33
CA ILE A 90 -11.37 7.50 1.86
C ILE A 90 -11.18 7.58 3.37
N THR A 91 -11.82 6.68 4.13
CA THR A 91 -11.70 6.65 5.59
C THR A 91 -10.23 6.56 6.02
N THR A 92 -9.84 7.39 6.98
CA THR A 92 -8.50 7.45 7.59
C THR A 92 -8.66 7.43 9.10
N THR A 93 -8.42 6.28 9.71
CA THR A 93 -8.72 6.05 11.14
C THR A 93 -7.54 6.28 12.05
N VAL A 94 -6.33 6.46 11.49
CA VAL A 94 -5.04 6.45 12.22
C VAL A 94 -4.88 5.24 13.14
N GLY A 95 -5.54 4.13 12.82
CA GLY A 95 -5.55 2.92 13.64
C GLY A 95 -6.34 3.08 14.95
N SER A 96 -7.22 4.08 15.06
CA SER A 96 -8.01 4.36 16.26
C SER A 96 -9.51 4.24 16.00
N LYS A 97 -10.27 3.82 17.02
CA LYS A 97 -11.75 3.93 16.99
C LYS A 97 -12.24 5.37 17.13
N VAL A 98 -11.42 6.29 17.66
CA VAL A 98 -11.79 7.71 17.79
C VAL A 98 -12.06 8.33 16.42
N LEU A 99 -11.32 7.89 15.39
CA LEU A 99 -11.44 8.37 14.02
C LEU A 99 -12.02 7.30 13.08
N ALA A 100 -12.76 6.31 13.60
CA ALA A 100 -13.30 5.21 12.80
C ALA A 100 -14.16 5.65 11.60
N ASN A 101 -14.85 6.79 11.72
CA ASN A 101 -15.69 7.36 10.67
C ASN A 101 -15.09 8.64 10.06
N HIS A 102 -13.82 8.92 10.29
CA HIS A 102 -13.18 10.11 9.76
C HIS A 102 -12.84 9.92 8.28
N VAL A 103 -13.46 10.72 7.43
CA VAL A 103 -13.18 10.78 6.00
C VAL A 103 -12.60 12.17 5.71
N PRO A 104 -11.29 12.28 5.44
CA PRO A 104 -10.68 13.55 5.05
C PRO A 104 -11.30 14.13 3.77
N GLU A 105 -11.41 15.44 3.70
CA GLU A 105 -11.86 16.14 2.48
C GLU A 105 -10.74 16.22 1.42
N GLU A 106 -9.48 16.26 1.87
CA GLU A 106 -8.31 16.45 1.01
C GLU A 106 -7.28 15.33 1.19
N ASP A 107 -6.55 15.04 0.12
CA ASP A 107 -5.36 14.18 0.15
C ASP A 107 -4.21 14.90 0.88
N ALA A 108 -3.42 14.14 1.66
CA ALA A 108 -2.11 14.63 2.07
C ALA A 108 -1.23 14.86 0.82
N GLU A 109 -0.33 15.84 0.87
CA GLU A 109 0.52 16.22 -0.30
C GLU A 109 1.30 15.03 -0.91
N VAL A 110 1.77 14.09 -0.09
CA VAL A 110 2.44 12.87 -0.59
C VAL A 110 1.49 11.97 -1.39
N VAL A 111 0.22 11.89 -1.00
CA VAL A 111 -0.83 11.14 -1.69
C VAL A 111 -1.18 11.83 -3.00
N VAL A 112 -1.31 13.17 -3.02
CA VAL A 112 -1.48 13.96 -4.25
C VAL A 112 -0.37 13.65 -5.25
N ARG A 113 0.89 13.62 -4.81
CA ARG A 113 2.04 13.31 -5.69
C ARG A 113 1.99 11.90 -6.26
N CYS A 114 1.66 10.90 -5.45
CA CYS A 114 1.52 9.52 -5.92
C CYS A 114 0.35 9.38 -6.91
N ARG A 115 -0.78 10.03 -6.64
CA ARG A 115 -1.94 10.06 -7.54
C ARG A 115 -1.59 10.71 -8.88
N ASN A 116 -0.90 11.84 -8.86
CA ASN A 116 -0.43 12.54 -10.06
C ASN A 116 0.61 11.74 -10.84
N ALA A 117 1.40 10.90 -10.17
CA ALA A 117 2.31 9.95 -10.81
C ALA A 117 1.59 8.72 -11.40
N GLY A 118 0.27 8.59 -11.20
CA GLY A 118 -0.55 7.51 -11.71
C GLY A 118 -0.49 6.22 -10.88
N ALA A 119 -0.02 6.28 -9.64
CA ALA A 119 -0.03 5.13 -8.73
C ALA A 119 -1.47 4.70 -8.40
N ILE A 120 -1.67 3.40 -8.18
CA ILE A 120 -2.97 2.82 -7.83
C ILE A 120 -2.95 2.44 -6.35
N PHE A 121 -3.88 2.97 -5.57
CA PHE A 121 -3.95 2.71 -4.13
C PHE A 121 -4.75 1.44 -3.84
N ILE A 122 -4.08 0.41 -3.34
CA ILE A 122 -4.71 -0.88 -3.00
C ILE A 122 -5.49 -0.81 -1.68
N GLY A 123 -5.01 -0.03 -0.72
CA GLY A 123 -5.64 0.01 0.59
C GLY A 123 -4.99 0.94 1.59
N LYS A 124 -5.69 1.09 2.71
CA LYS A 124 -5.25 1.75 3.93
C LYS A 124 -4.65 0.71 4.85
N GLU A 125 -3.34 0.78 5.03
CA GLU A 125 -2.56 -0.24 5.72
C GLU A 125 -2.64 -0.10 7.24
N ASN A 126 -2.69 -1.24 7.92
CA ASN A 126 -2.77 -1.32 9.36
C ASN A 126 -1.47 -0.86 10.03
N LEU A 127 -1.62 -0.34 11.25
CA LEU A 127 -0.61 0.37 12.02
C LEU A 127 -0.92 0.28 13.50
N GLU A 128 0.08 0.56 14.34
CA GLU A 128 -0.18 0.81 15.76
C GLU A 128 -0.95 2.13 15.95
N GLU A 129 -1.94 2.14 16.83
CA GLU A 129 -2.85 3.28 17.05
C GLU A 129 -2.08 4.61 17.22
N PHE A 130 -2.48 5.65 16.48
CA PHE A 130 -1.81 6.96 16.43
C PHE A 130 -0.31 6.90 16.07
N ALA A 131 0.13 5.83 15.40
CA ALA A 131 1.53 5.53 15.15
C ALA A 131 2.40 5.38 16.42
N ALA A 132 1.77 5.16 17.58
CA ALA A 132 2.39 5.19 18.90
C ALA A 132 2.90 3.81 19.37
N GLY A 133 3.76 3.19 18.56
CA GLY A 133 4.52 2.02 18.98
C GLY A 133 5.35 1.38 17.87
N ALA A 134 5.95 0.24 18.21
CA ALA A 134 7.03 -0.39 17.44
C ALA A 134 6.69 -1.81 16.95
N THR A 135 5.44 -2.25 17.14
CA THR A 135 5.03 -3.65 16.85
C THR A 135 3.92 -3.74 15.82
N SER A 136 3.11 -2.69 15.66
CA SER A 136 1.86 -2.74 14.89
C SER A 136 0.84 -3.73 15.45
N ASN A 137 0.88 -3.94 16.77
CA ASN A 137 -0.19 -4.57 17.52
C ASN A 137 -1.30 -3.54 17.79
N ASN A 138 -2.37 -3.57 16.99
CA ASN A 138 -3.47 -2.62 17.11
C ASN A 138 -4.61 -3.20 17.98
N PRO A 139 -5.01 -2.54 19.08
CA PRO A 139 -6.07 -3.05 19.96
C PRO A 139 -7.48 -2.99 19.34
N HIS A 140 -7.66 -2.24 18.25
CA HIS A 140 -8.95 -2.02 17.60
C HIS A 140 -9.13 -2.83 16.33
N TYR A 141 -8.06 -2.93 15.54
CA TYR A 141 -8.03 -3.56 14.22
C TYR A 141 -7.21 -4.87 14.20
N GLY A 142 -6.70 -5.31 15.35
CA GLY A 142 -5.89 -6.52 15.49
C GLY A 142 -4.42 -6.33 15.15
N ALA A 143 -3.59 -7.29 15.55
CA ALA A 143 -2.17 -7.27 15.26
C ALA A 143 -1.90 -7.50 13.77
N VAL A 144 -0.91 -6.81 13.23
CA VAL A 144 -0.30 -7.18 11.95
C VAL A 144 0.71 -8.30 12.19
N HIS A 145 0.78 -9.27 11.29
CA HIS A 145 1.70 -10.41 11.37
C HIS A 145 2.83 -10.31 10.34
N ASN A 146 3.99 -10.86 10.69
CA ASN A 146 5.15 -10.87 9.80
C ASN A 146 5.03 -11.99 8.74
N PRO A 147 5.22 -11.69 7.44
CA PRO A 147 5.12 -12.70 6.38
C PRO A 147 6.19 -13.80 6.44
N TRP A 148 7.30 -13.57 7.14
CA TRP A 148 8.34 -14.59 7.37
C TRP A 148 8.01 -15.55 8.52
N GLY A 149 6.98 -15.24 9.30
CA GLY A 149 6.51 -16.09 10.40
C GLY A 149 5.38 -15.40 11.17
N VAL A 150 4.17 -15.96 11.09
CA VAL A 150 2.94 -15.32 11.58
C VAL A 150 2.93 -15.05 13.09
N ASP A 151 3.72 -15.78 13.88
CA ASP A 151 3.86 -15.54 15.33
C ASP A 151 4.81 -14.38 15.68
N HIS A 152 5.37 -13.70 14.68
CA HIS A 152 6.31 -12.59 14.86
C HIS A 152 5.70 -11.25 14.49
N ILE A 153 6.19 -10.19 15.14
CA ILE A 153 5.83 -8.83 14.79
C ILE A 153 6.46 -8.42 13.45
N PRO A 154 5.78 -7.61 12.63
CA PRO A 154 6.34 -7.00 11.44
C PRO A 154 7.18 -5.76 11.76
N GLY A 155 7.30 -5.38 13.05
CA GLY A 155 7.77 -4.06 13.46
C GLY A 155 6.67 -3.01 13.33
N GLY A 156 6.97 -1.76 13.70
CA GLY A 156 5.95 -0.74 13.73
C GLY A 156 6.47 0.69 13.85
N SER A 157 5.61 1.68 13.68
CA SER A 157 4.16 1.54 13.53
C SER A 157 3.66 1.31 12.10
N SER A 158 4.51 1.29 11.06
CA SER A 158 4.08 1.06 9.66
C SER A 158 4.13 -0.42 9.27
N GLY A 159 3.72 -1.32 10.18
CA GLY A 159 3.86 -2.77 9.99
C GLY A 159 3.05 -3.33 8.83
N GLY A 160 1.83 -2.81 8.59
CA GLY A 160 1.00 -3.23 7.46
C GLY A 160 1.72 -3.08 6.13
N GLY A 161 2.35 -1.92 5.90
CA GLY A 161 3.14 -1.67 4.69
C GLY A 161 4.40 -2.52 4.58
N GLY A 162 5.12 -2.71 5.69
CA GLY A 162 6.27 -3.64 5.70
C GLY A 162 5.86 -5.06 5.31
N ALA A 163 4.75 -5.55 5.87
CA ALA A 163 4.22 -6.88 5.58
C ALA A 163 3.72 -7.02 4.13
N ASN A 164 2.99 -6.02 3.62
CA ASN A 164 2.46 -6.02 2.25
C ASN A 164 3.57 -6.05 1.19
N VAL A 165 4.59 -5.19 1.35
CA VAL A 165 5.72 -5.15 0.40
C VAL A 165 6.51 -6.45 0.46
N ALA A 166 6.79 -6.96 1.67
CA ALA A 166 7.53 -8.21 1.84
C ALA A 166 6.80 -9.44 1.28
N ALA A 167 5.47 -9.45 1.37
CA ALA A 167 4.64 -10.52 0.86
C ALA A 167 4.30 -10.39 -0.65
N GLY A 168 4.72 -9.31 -1.31
CA GLY A 168 4.42 -9.06 -2.73
C GLY A 168 2.98 -8.61 -3.00
N VAL A 169 2.25 -8.11 -1.99
CA VAL A 169 0.89 -7.59 -2.14
C VAL A 169 0.90 -6.21 -2.81
N THR A 170 1.84 -5.36 -2.39
CA THR A 170 2.06 -4.02 -2.95
C THR A 170 3.52 -3.87 -3.39
N PHE A 171 3.78 -3.07 -4.43
CA PHE A 171 5.15 -2.87 -4.92
C PHE A 171 5.93 -1.84 -4.09
N ALA A 172 5.20 -0.97 -3.41
CA ALA A 172 5.73 -0.01 -2.46
C ALA A 172 4.62 0.37 -1.48
N SER A 173 5.01 0.91 -0.33
CA SER A 173 4.07 1.46 0.65
C SER A 173 4.60 2.75 1.24
N LEU A 174 3.70 3.72 1.46
CA LEU A 174 4.01 4.96 2.15
C LEU A 174 3.72 4.85 3.64
N GLY A 175 4.69 5.21 4.47
CA GLY A 175 4.56 5.22 5.93
C GLY A 175 5.09 6.50 6.56
N THR A 176 5.05 6.54 7.89
CA THR A 176 5.59 7.64 8.70
C THR A 176 6.66 7.10 9.63
N ASP A 177 7.73 7.88 9.87
CA ASP A 177 8.87 7.48 10.72
C ASP A 177 9.26 8.61 11.67
N LEU A 178 8.73 8.53 12.89
CA LEU A 178 9.10 9.43 13.98
C LEU A 178 10.30 8.88 14.78
N GLY A 179 10.25 7.59 15.14
CA GLY A 179 11.24 6.91 15.96
C GLY A 179 11.78 5.62 15.34
N GLY A 180 11.65 5.43 14.02
CA GLY A 180 11.96 4.18 13.34
C GLY A 180 10.76 3.55 12.64
N SER A 181 9.61 4.21 12.61
CA SER A 181 8.35 3.57 12.22
C SER A 181 8.24 3.15 10.74
N VAL A 182 9.19 3.50 9.88
CA VAL A 182 9.38 2.90 8.54
C VAL A 182 10.57 1.95 8.54
N ARG A 183 11.68 2.33 9.17
CA ARG A 183 12.92 1.52 9.21
C ARG A 183 12.79 0.20 9.96
N LEU A 184 12.02 0.18 11.06
CA LEU A 184 11.72 -1.01 11.85
C LEU A 184 10.93 -2.02 11.01
N PRO A 185 9.77 -1.68 10.41
CA PRO A 185 9.12 -2.58 9.46
C PRO A 185 9.98 -3.03 8.29
N GLY A 186 10.79 -2.12 7.73
CA GLY A 186 11.77 -2.49 6.70
C GLY A 186 12.71 -3.60 7.17
N THR A 187 13.29 -3.45 8.35
CA THR A 187 14.23 -4.43 8.91
C THR A 187 13.55 -5.75 9.27
N PHE A 188 12.41 -5.70 9.96
CA PHE A 188 11.73 -6.89 10.48
C PHE A 188 11.04 -7.70 9.38
N CYS A 189 10.52 -7.04 8.35
CA CYS A 189 9.92 -7.69 7.19
C CYS A 189 10.91 -7.96 6.06
N GLY A 190 12.21 -7.65 6.23
CA GLY A 190 13.24 -7.94 5.22
C GLY A 190 13.11 -7.15 3.92
N VAL A 191 12.64 -5.90 4.00
CA VAL A 191 12.48 -4.97 2.85
C VAL A 191 13.18 -3.64 3.09
N VAL A 192 13.34 -2.85 2.04
CA VAL A 192 14.00 -1.53 2.15
C VAL A 192 13.05 -0.52 2.79
N GLY A 193 13.41 0.01 3.96
CA GLY A 193 12.71 1.12 4.61
C GLY A 193 13.56 2.39 4.62
N LEU A 194 13.09 3.46 3.98
CA LEU A 194 13.81 4.75 3.87
C LEU A 194 13.09 5.84 4.67
N LYS A 195 13.82 6.47 5.61
CA LYS A 195 13.41 7.75 6.21
C LYS A 195 14.17 8.89 5.52
N GLN A 196 13.47 9.79 4.86
CA GLN A 196 14.06 10.99 4.26
C GLN A 196 14.60 11.96 5.32
N SER A 197 15.44 12.92 4.92
CA SER A 197 15.84 14.03 5.79
C SER A 197 14.60 14.79 6.31
N TYR A 198 14.68 15.27 7.55
CA TYR A 198 13.66 16.18 8.10
C TYR A 198 13.84 17.57 7.51
#